data_AF-A0A656GAX5-F1
#
_entry.id   AF-A0A656GAX5-F1
#
_cell.length_a   1.000
_cell.length_b   1.000
_cell.length_c   1.000
_cell.angle_alpha   90.00
_cell.angle_beta   90.00
_cell.angle_gamma   90.00
#
_symmetry.space_group_name_H-M   'P 1'
#
loop_
_entity.id
_entity.type
_entity.pdbx_description
1 polymer ?
#
loop_
_entity_poly.entity_id
_entity_poly.type
_entity_poly.pdbx_seq_one_letter_code
_entity_poly.pdbx_strand_id
1 'polypeptide(L)'
;MSANNPLLQSYDLPPFSAIRAEHVKPAIEKILADNRAAIADILAKQGSTPTWAGLVLTMDELNDRLGAAWSPVSHLNAVCNSAELREAYESCLPALSAYSTEMGQNRALFQAYEALANGPEAATFDVGQKTILEQSLRDFRLSGIDLPPEQQKRYAEVQSKLSELGSQFSNQLLDATQAWTKLVTDESALAGLTDSAKQQMAAAAKAKDLEG
;
A
#
# COMPACT_ATOMS: atom_id res chain seq x y z
N MET A 1 15.84 12.69 -13.57
CA MET A 1 16.78 12.23 -12.54
C MET A 1 16.26 10.95 -11.87
N SER A 2 15.97 9.89 -12.64
CA SER A 2 15.34 8.65 -12.12
C SER A 2 16.33 7.50 -11.87
N ALA A 3 17.54 7.56 -12.41
CA ALA A 3 18.48 6.43 -12.42
C ALA A 3 19.01 6.02 -11.03
N ASN A 4 18.94 6.91 -10.02
CA ASN A 4 19.46 6.66 -8.67
C ASN A 4 18.36 6.57 -7.59
N ASN A 5 17.08 6.44 -7.96
CA ASN A 5 16.03 6.28 -6.96
C ASN A 5 16.07 4.85 -6.38
N PRO A 6 16.30 4.66 -5.07
CA PRO A 6 16.45 3.34 -4.46
C PRO A 6 15.16 2.49 -4.53
N LEU A 7 13.99 3.12 -4.62
CA LEU A 7 12.69 2.43 -4.77
C LEU A 7 12.47 1.88 -6.19
N LEU A 8 13.31 2.27 -7.15
CA LEU A 8 13.25 1.81 -8.54
C LEU A 8 14.33 0.76 -8.87
N GLN A 9 15.16 0.39 -7.90
CA GLN A 9 16.21 -0.61 -8.07
C GLN A 9 15.75 -1.96 -7.53
N SER A 10 16.30 -3.04 -8.07
CA SER A 10 16.18 -4.37 -7.48
C SER A 10 17.03 -4.46 -6.21
N TYR A 11 16.52 -5.18 -5.21
CA TYR A 11 17.23 -5.45 -3.97
C TYR A 11 16.72 -6.76 -3.36
N ASP A 12 17.58 -7.44 -2.60
CA ASP A 12 17.20 -8.63 -1.82
C ASP A 12 16.48 -8.23 -0.52
N LEU A 13 16.89 -7.11 0.08
CA LEU A 13 16.29 -6.50 1.26
C LEU A 13 16.02 -5.02 1.02
N PRO A 14 14.88 -4.47 1.48
CA PRO A 14 14.58 -3.06 1.28
C PRO A 14 15.70 -2.13 1.80
N PRO A 15 16.18 -1.17 0.98
CA PRO A 15 17.29 -0.29 1.34
C PRO A 15 16.82 0.85 2.25
N PHE A 16 16.29 0.53 3.44
CA PHE A 16 15.63 1.48 4.35
C PHE A 16 16.46 2.73 4.63
N SER A 17 17.77 2.59 4.82
CA SER A 17 18.68 3.71 5.10
C SER A 17 18.88 4.67 3.92
N ALA A 18 18.53 4.27 2.70
CA ALA A 18 18.65 5.09 1.49
C ALA A 18 17.31 5.73 1.07
N ILE A 19 16.18 5.25 1.58
CA ILE A 19 14.86 5.79 1.26
C ILE A 19 14.70 7.15 1.95
N ARG A 20 14.31 8.16 1.16
CA ARG A 20 14.05 9.53 1.62
C ARG A 20 12.73 10.00 1.05
N ALA A 21 12.12 11.00 1.69
CA ALA A 21 10.81 11.55 1.30
C ALA A 21 10.77 11.94 -0.19
N GLU A 22 11.84 12.56 -0.72
CA GLU A 22 11.88 12.97 -2.13
C GLU A 22 11.88 11.81 -3.14
N HIS A 23 12.17 10.58 -2.70
CA HIS A 23 12.16 9.40 -3.57
C HIS A 23 10.76 8.84 -3.80
N VAL A 24 9.86 9.03 -2.84
CA VAL A 24 8.59 8.29 -2.75
C VAL A 24 7.69 8.60 -3.94
N LYS A 25 7.22 9.84 -4.06
CA LYS A 25 6.26 10.23 -5.10
C LYS A 25 6.76 9.96 -6.52
N PRO A 26 8.00 10.35 -6.91
CA PRO A 26 8.49 10.06 -8.25
C PRO A 26 8.61 8.57 -8.57
N ALA A 27 8.94 7.72 -7.59
CA ALA A 27 9.01 6.28 -7.80
C ALA A 27 7.62 5.69 -8.04
N ILE A 28 6.66 6.02 -7.17
CA ILE A 28 5.30 5.50 -7.25
C ILE A 28 4.62 5.97 -8.55
N GLU A 29 4.66 7.27 -8.87
CA GLU A 29 4.07 7.77 -10.12
C GLU A 29 4.67 7.09 -11.36
N LYS A 30 5.99 6.87 -11.38
CA LYS A 30 6.64 6.14 -12.46
C LYS A 30 6.16 4.69 -12.56
N ILE A 31 6.12 3.95 -11.45
CA ILE A 31 5.68 2.55 -11.46
C ILE A 31 4.23 2.45 -11.93
N LEU A 32 3.34 3.32 -11.43
CA LEU A 32 1.94 3.32 -11.85
C LEU A 32 1.76 3.65 -13.34
N ALA A 33 2.57 4.55 -13.90
CA ALA A 33 2.56 4.85 -15.32
C ALA A 33 3.09 3.67 -16.15
N ASP A 34 4.22 3.08 -15.75
CA ASP A 34 4.82 1.93 -16.42
C ASP A 34 3.86 0.72 -16.39
N ASN A 35 3.20 0.47 -15.26
CA ASN A 35 2.25 -0.64 -15.11
C ASN A 35 1.04 -0.47 -16.03
N ARG A 36 0.46 0.73 -16.14
CA ARG A 36 -0.65 0.98 -17.08
C ARG A 36 -0.27 0.67 -18.53
N ALA A 37 0.94 1.08 -18.95
CA ALA A 37 1.43 0.78 -20.28
C ALA A 37 1.63 -0.73 -20.48
N ALA A 38 2.23 -1.42 -19.49
CA ALA A 38 2.45 -2.86 -19.54
C ALA A 38 1.12 -3.64 -19.59
N ILE A 39 0.10 -3.22 -18.85
CA ILE A 39 -1.22 -3.87 -18.84
C ILE A 39 -1.91 -3.71 -20.19
N ALA A 40 -1.83 -2.53 -20.81
CA ALA A 40 -2.35 -2.33 -22.16
C ALA A 40 -1.67 -3.29 -23.17
N ASP A 41 -0.35 -3.45 -23.07
CA ASP A 41 0.42 -4.39 -23.89
C ASP A 41 0.06 -5.86 -23.63
N ILE A 42 -0.12 -6.25 -22.36
CA ILE A 42 -0.54 -7.60 -21.97
C ILE A 42 -1.88 -7.92 -22.61
N LEU A 43 -2.87 -7.04 -22.45
CA LEU A 43 -4.21 -7.23 -23.01
C LEU A 43 -4.19 -7.30 -24.54
N ALA A 44 -3.38 -6.47 -25.19
CA ALA A 44 -3.23 -6.49 -26.64
C ALA A 44 -2.60 -7.80 -27.15
N LYS A 45 -1.61 -8.36 -26.44
CA LYS A 45 -0.88 -9.58 -26.83
C LYS A 45 -1.65 -10.86 -26.54
N GLN A 46 -2.36 -10.93 -25.42
CA GLN A 46 -3.09 -12.15 -25.01
C GLN A 46 -4.38 -12.34 -25.82
N GLY A 47 -5.04 -11.25 -26.24
CA GLY A 47 -6.24 -11.33 -27.07
C GLY A 47 -7.35 -12.17 -26.44
N SER A 48 -7.99 -13.04 -27.23
CA SER A 48 -9.10 -13.89 -26.79
C SER A 48 -8.68 -15.21 -26.11
N THR A 49 -7.39 -15.54 -26.11
CA THR A 49 -6.86 -16.79 -25.55
C THR A 49 -5.69 -16.50 -24.61
N PRO A 50 -5.96 -15.85 -23.46
CA PRO A 50 -4.93 -15.59 -22.47
C PRO A 50 -4.34 -16.89 -21.93
N THR A 51 -3.09 -16.81 -21.49
CA THR A 51 -2.37 -17.92 -20.88
C THR A 51 -1.98 -17.59 -19.45
N TRP A 52 -1.68 -18.60 -18.63
CA TRP A 52 -1.22 -18.36 -17.26
C TRP A 52 0.03 -17.46 -17.24
N ALA A 53 1.03 -17.82 -18.05
CA ALA A 53 2.30 -17.09 -18.10
C ALA A 53 2.15 -15.67 -18.68
N GLY A 54 1.32 -15.50 -19.70
CA GLY A 54 1.17 -14.23 -20.40
C GLY A 54 0.17 -13.25 -19.76
N LEU A 55 -0.63 -13.70 -18.80
CA LEU A 55 -1.57 -12.85 -18.06
C LEU A 55 -1.21 -12.82 -16.57
N VAL A 56 -1.34 -13.94 -15.87
CA VAL A 56 -1.25 -13.99 -14.40
C VAL A 56 0.17 -13.67 -13.93
N LEU A 57 1.18 -14.38 -14.45
CA LEU A 57 2.56 -14.14 -14.02
C LEU A 57 3.04 -12.71 -14.35
N THR A 58 2.69 -12.20 -15.52
CA THR A 58 3.03 -10.83 -15.89
C THR A 58 2.32 -9.79 -15.01
N MET A 59 1.07 -10.04 -14.61
CA MET A 59 0.38 -9.16 -13.66
C MET A 59 1.02 -9.22 -12.27
N ASP A 60 1.42 -10.41 -11.83
CA ASP A 60 2.12 -10.61 -10.56
C ASP A 60 3.45 -9.86 -10.52
N GLU A 61 4.25 -9.87 -11.60
CA GLU A 61 5.49 -9.10 -11.69
C GLU A 61 5.26 -7.58 -11.57
N LEU A 62 4.18 -7.06 -12.18
CA LEU A 62 3.83 -5.64 -12.08
C LEU A 62 3.37 -5.27 -10.67
N ASN A 63 2.63 -6.15 -10.01
CA ASN A 63 2.16 -5.97 -8.64
C ASN A 63 3.30 -6.09 -7.64
N ASP A 64 4.20 -7.06 -7.82
CA ASP A 64 5.40 -7.26 -7.01
C ASP A 64 6.30 -6.02 -7.07
N ARG A 65 6.54 -5.48 -8.27
CA ARG A 65 7.31 -4.23 -8.43
C ARG A 65 6.71 -3.06 -7.66
N LEU A 66 5.39 -2.89 -7.70
CA LEU A 66 4.71 -1.84 -6.93
C LEU A 66 4.79 -2.13 -5.42
N GLY A 67 4.57 -3.37 -5.01
CA GLY A 67 4.64 -3.82 -3.63
C GLY A 67 6.02 -3.65 -3.03
N ALA A 68 7.07 -3.97 -3.79
CA ALA A 68 8.46 -3.73 -3.42
C ALA A 68 8.69 -2.24 -3.20
N ALA A 69 8.26 -1.35 -4.08
CA ALA A 69 8.46 0.09 -3.86
C ALA A 69 7.63 0.65 -2.70
N TRP A 70 6.37 0.23 -2.55
CA TRP A 70 5.44 0.86 -1.61
C TRP A 70 5.52 0.30 -0.18
N SER A 71 5.74 -1.01 -0.01
CA SER A 71 5.76 -1.64 1.31
C SER A 71 6.81 -1.04 2.25
N PRO A 72 8.06 -0.77 1.82
CA PRO A 72 9.07 -0.14 2.66
C PRO A 72 8.69 1.29 3.06
N VAL A 73 8.06 2.05 2.16
CA VAL A 73 7.58 3.41 2.45
C VAL A 73 6.47 3.38 3.49
N SER A 74 5.48 2.49 3.32
CA SER A 74 4.40 2.29 4.28
C SER A 74 4.93 1.86 5.65
N HIS A 75 5.91 0.95 5.67
CA HIS A 75 6.58 0.53 6.90
C HIS A 75 7.30 1.69 7.60
N LEU A 76 8.13 2.45 6.87
CA LEU A 76 8.82 3.62 7.43
C LEU A 76 7.83 4.66 7.97
N ASN A 77 6.70 4.88 7.29
CA ASN A 77 5.65 5.78 7.77
C ASN A 77 5.05 5.30 9.11
N ALA A 78 5.00 3.98 9.35
CA ALA A 78 4.48 3.39 10.57
C ALA A 78 5.50 3.35 11.73
N VAL A 79 6.79 3.10 11.46
CA VAL A 79 7.80 2.86 12.51
C VAL A 79 8.82 3.98 12.69
N CYS A 80 8.97 4.85 11.69
CA CYS A 80 9.96 5.93 11.65
C CYS A 80 9.34 7.20 11.03
N ASN A 81 8.13 7.55 11.48
CA ASN A 81 7.37 8.67 10.97
C ASN A 81 8.11 10.00 11.15
N SER A 82 8.08 10.85 10.12
CA SER A 82 8.54 12.25 10.12
C SER A 82 7.55 13.09 9.33
N ALA A 83 7.57 14.41 9.49
CA ALA A 83 6.66 15.30 8.77
C ALA A 83 6.84 15.17 7.25
N GLU A 84 8.09 15.11 6.79
CA GLU A 84 8.45 15.00 5.37
C GLU A 84 8.03 13.65 4.78
N LEU A 85 8.26 12.56 5.51
CA LEU A 85 7.85 11.22 5.06
C LEU A 85 6.32 11.09 5.06
N ARG A 86 5.64 11.66 6.05
CA ARG A 86 4.18 11.67 6.16
C ARG A 86 3.57 12.40 4.96
N GLU A 87 4.07 13.59 4.64
CA GLU A 87 3.61 14.36 3.46
C GLU A 87 3.85 13.57 2.16
N ALA A 88 5.03 12.98 2.00
CA ALA A 88 5.36 12.18 0.81
C ALA A 88 4.44 10.96 0.67
N TYR A 89 4.17 10.24 1.77
CA TYR A 89 3.26 9.12 1.83
C TYR A 89 1.82 9.54 1.46
N GLU A 90 1.29 10.57 2.13
CA GLU A 90 -0.07 11.07 1.90
C GLU A 90 -0.28 11.55 0.46
N SER A 91 0.74 12.19 -0.13
CA SER A 91 0.68 12.66 -1.52
C SER A 91 0.52 11.55 -2.56
N CYS A 92 0.85 10.30 -2.21
CA CYS A 92 0.74 9.14 -3.10
C CYS A 92 -0.61 8.41 -2.97
N LEU A 93 -1.31 8.54 -1.83
CA LEU A 93 -2.55 7.80 -1.57
C LEU A 93 -3.63 8.01 -2.63
N PRO A 94 -3.90 9.24 -3.13
CA PRO A 94 -4.90 9.43 -4.18
C PRO A 94 -4.56 8.67 -5.46
N ALA A 95 -3.29 8.69 -5.89
CA ALA A 95 -2.86 8.01 -7.12
C ALA A 95 -2.91 6.48 -6.97
N LEU A 96 -2.53 5.95 -5.81
CA LEU A 96 -2.61 4.52 -5.50
C LEU A 96 -4.06 4.04 -5.41
N SER A 97 -4.93 4.79 -4.75
CA SER A 97 -6.36 4.47 -4.65
C SER A 97 -7.04 4.50 -6.02
N ALA A 98 -6.71 5.51 -6.85
CA ALA A 98 -7.20 5.60 -8.21
C ALA A 98 -6.73 4.40 -9.06
N TYR A 99 -5.45 4.06 -9.00
CA TYR A 99 -4.89 2.90 -9.71
C TYR A 99 -5.55 1.59 -9.26
N SER A 100 -5.68 1.34 -7.95
CA SER A 100 -6.33 0.11 -7.45
C SER A 100 -7.78 0.01 -7.93
N THR A 101 -8.52 1.13 -7.94
CA THR A 101 -9.90 1.16 -8.44
C THR A 101 -9.96 0.92 -9.94
N GLU A 102 -9.06 1.57 -10.69
CA GLU A 102 -8.92 1.39 -12.14
C GLU A 102 -8.66 -0.07 -12.49
N MET A 103 -7.76 -0.76 -11.75
CA MET A 103 -7.47 -2.17 -11.96
C MET A 103 -8.68 -3.06 -11.62
N GLY A 104 -9.30 -2.85 -10.47
CA GLY A 104 -10.48 -3.62 -10.04
C GLY A 104 -11.73 -3.39 -10.91
N GLN A 105 -11.79 -2.28 -11.63
CA GLN A 105 -12.88 -1.96 -12.56
C GLN A 105 -12.46 -2.06 -14.05
N ASN A 106 -11.29 -2.64 -14.34
CA ASN A 106 -10.85 -2.85 -15.71
C ASN A 106 -11.60 -4.03 -16.35
N ARG A 107 -12.59 -3.73 -17.19
CA ARG A 107 -13.43 -4.74 -17.85
C ARG A 107 -12.66 -5.68 -18.77
N ALA A 108 -11.66 -5.17 -19.50
CA ALA A 108 -10.86 -5.99 -20.40
C ALA A 108 -9.99 -6.97 -19.61
N LEU A 109 -9.42 -6.53 -18.49
CA LEU A 109 -8.66 -7.39 -17.59
C LEU A 109 -9.56 -8.46 -16.96
N PHE A 110 -10.72 -8.07 -16.44
CA PHE A 110 -11.70 -9.03 -15.91
C PHE A 110 -12.08 -10.10 -16.94
N GLN A 111 -12.37 -9.70 -18.17
CA GLN A 111 -12.69 -10.63 -19.27
C GLN A 111 -11.53 -11.56 -19.62
N ALA A 112 -10.29 -11.07 -19.56
CA ALA A 112 -9.10 -11.90 -19.78
C ALA A 112 -8.97 -12.97 -18.66
N TYR A 113 -9.19 -12.61 -17.40
CA TYR A 113 -9.20 -13.58 -16.30
C TYR A 113 -10.36 -14.59 -16.45
N GLU A 114 -11.55 -14.16 -16.86
CA GLU A 114 -12.68 -15.06 -17.13
C GLU A 114 -12.39 -16.01 -18.30
N ALA A 115 -11.78 -15.50 -19.38
CA ALA A 115 -11.40 -16.31 -20.53
C ALA A 115 -10.34 -17.35 -20.16
N LEU A 116 -9.37 -17.00 -19.33
CA LEU A 116 -8.37 -17.93 -18.82
C LEU A 116 -8.99 -19.01 -17.94
N ALA A 117 -9.86 -18.61 -17.00
CA ALA A 117 -10.53 -19.54 -16.07
C ALA A 117 -11.47 -20.52 -16.77
N ASN A 118 -12.11 -20.12 -17.88
CA ASN A 118 -13.00 -20.96 -18.67
C ASN A 118 -12.31 -21.60 -19.89
N GLY A 119 -11.01 -21.33 -20.08
CA GLY A 119 -10.24 -21.77 -21.22
C GLY A 119 -9.76 -23.22 -21.11
N PRO A 120 -9.24 -23.81 -22.20
CA PRO A 120 -8.75 -25.18 -22.21
C PRO A 120 -7.56 -25.40 -21.27
N GLU A 121 -6.72 -24.38 -21.07
CA GLU A 121 -5.56 -24.46 -20.15
C GLU A 121 -6.00 -24.68 -18.70
N ALA A 122 -7.19 -24.21 -18.31
CA ALA A 122 -7.71 -24.33 -16.95
C ALA A 122 -7.86 -25.77 -16.46
N ALA A 123 -8.05 -26.72 -17.38
CA ALA A 123 -8.10 -28.14 -17.06
C ALA A 123 -6.77 -28.66 -16.48
N THR A 124 -5.65 -28.02 -16.82
CA THR A 124 -4.30 -28.40 -16.38
C THR A 124 -3.85 -27.75 -15.08
N PHE A 125 -4.58 -26.72 -14.63
CA PHE A 125 -4.21 -25.95 -13.45
C PHE A 125 -4.30 -26.76 -12.16
N ASP A 126 -3.29 -26.55 -11.31
CA ASP A 126 -3.30 -27.05 -9.94
C ASP A 126 -4.31 -26.29 -9.06
N VAL A 127 -4.41 -26.69 -7.79
CA VAL A 127 -5.34 -26.08 -6.82
C VAL A 127 -5.00 -24.62 -6.57
N GLY A 128 -3.71 -24.27 -6.52
CA GLY A 128 -3.26 -22.91 -6.25
C GLY A 128 -3.63 -21.97 -7.40
N GLN A 129 -3.35 -22.39 -8.64
CA GLN A 129 -3.68 -21.64 -9.85
C GLN A 129 -5.19 -21.40 -9.99
N LYS A 130 -6.00 -22.43 -9.75
CA LYS A 130 -7.47 -22.31 -9.75
C LYS A 130 -7.95 -21.34 -8.69
N THR A 131 -7.40 -21.45 -7.48
CA THR A 131 -7.74 -20.55 -6.36
C THR A 131 -7.39 -19.10 -6.66
N ILE A 132 -6.23 -18.84 -7.27
CA ILE A 132 -5.82 -17.48 -7.69
C ILE A 132 -6.83 -16.90 -8.66
N LEU A 133 -7.27 -17.66 -9.67
CA LEU A 133 -8.26 -17.18 -10.64
C LEU A 133 -9.63 -16.92 -9.99
N GLU A 134 -10.09 -17.84 -9.15
CA GLU A 134 -11.36 -17.69 -8.41
C GLU A 134 -11.35 -16.44 -7.53
N GLN A 135 -10.26 -16.22 -6.78
CA GLN A 135 -10.10 -15.05 -5.93
C GLN A 135 -9.97 -13.77 -6.75
N SER A 136 -9.19 -13.78 -7.83
CA SER A 136 -9.07 -12.61 -8.73
C SER A 136 -10.44 -12.20 -9.26
N LEU A 137 -11.23 -13.15 -9.78
CA LEU A 137 -12.57 -12.90 -10.30
C LEU A 137 -13.55 -12.42 -9.23
N ARG A 138 -13.46 -12.97 -8.01
CA ARG A 138 -14.24 -12.48 -6.86
C ARG A 138 -13.87 -11.03 -6.55
N ASP A 139 -12.58 -10.70 -6.55
CA ASP A 139 -12.10 -9.39 -6.13
C ASP A 139 -12.43 -8.30 -7.18
N PHE A 140 -12.49 -8.63 -8.48
CA PHE A 140 -13.11 -7.75 -9.50
C PHE A 140 -14.58 -7.44 -9.16
N ARG A 141 -15.36 -8.45 -8.76
CA ARG A 141 -16.77 -8.28 -8.36
C ARG A 141 -16.91 -7.43 -7.10
N LEU A 142 -16.05 -7.65 -6.11
CA LEU A 142 -15.98 -6.82 -4.89
C LEU A 142 -15.49 -5.39 -5.18
N SER A 143 -14.78 -5.19 -6.28
CA SER A 143 -14.38 -3.88 -6.82
C SER A 143 -15.51 -3.17 -7.60
N GLY A 144 -16.69 -3.80 -7.68
CA GLY A 144 -17.86 -3.24 -8.33
C GLY A 144 -17.82 -3.33 -9.85
N ILE A 145 -17.04 -4.24 -10.46
CA ILE A 145 -16.92 -4.36 -11.92
C ILE A 145 -18.29 -4.49 -12.60
N ASP A 146 -19.25 -5.18 -11.97
CA ASP A 146 -20.60 -5.44 -12.52
C ASP A 146 -21.63 -4.35 -12.18
N LEU A 147 -21.23 -3.30 -11.49
CA LEU A 147 -22.08 -2.15 -11.24
C LEU A 147 -22.27 -1.33 -12.53
N PRO A 148 -23.41 -0.62 -12.70
CA PRO A 148 -23.57 0.38 -13.74
C PRO A 148 -22.52 1.50 -13.63
N PRO A 149 -22.19 2.22 -14.73
CA PRO A 149 -21.13 3.23 -14.75
C PRO A 149 -21.25 4.30 -13.64
N GLU A 150 -22.46 4.80 -13.38
CA GLU A 150 -22.70 5.79 -12.30
C GLU A 150 -22.37 5.23 -10.91
N GLN A 151 -22.66 3.94 -10.68
CA GLN A 151 -22.36 3.28 -9.42
C GLN A 151 -20.87 2.91 -9.30
N GLN A 152 -20.19 2.58 -10.40
CA GLN A 152 -18.74 2.41 -10.43
C GLN A 152 -18.02 3.71 -10.06
N LYS A 153 -18.47 4.84 -10.62
CA LYS A 153 -17.96 6.17 -10.26
C LYS A 153 -18.15 6.44 -8.76
N ARG A 154 -19.35 6.16 -8.23
CA ARG A 154 -19.61 6.31 -6.79
C ARG A 154 -18.72 5.41 -5.93
N TYR A 155 -18.48 4.18 -6.36
CA TYR A 155 -17.55 3.26 -5.70
C TYR A 155 -16.14 3.87 -5.63
N ALA A 156 -15.64 4.42 -6.73
CA ALA A 156 -14.32 5.07 -6.79
C ALA A 156 -14.21 6.26 -5.83
N GLU A 157 -15.23 7.11 -5.76
CA GLU A 157 -15.29 8.22 -4.81
C GLU A 157 -15.23 7.73 -3.35
N VAL A 158 -15.96 6.65 -3.03
CA VAL A 158 -15.97 6.05 -1.68
C VAL A 158 -14.60 5.46 -1.34
N GLN A 159 -13.97 4.70 -2.24
CA GLN A 159 -12.65 4.13 -2.01
C GLN A 159 -11.59 5.21 -1.77
N SER A 160 -11.59 6.26 -2.59
CA SER A 160 -10.69 7.40 -2.40
C SER A 160 -10.91 8.06 -1.03
N LYS A 161 -12.16 8.24 -0.60
CA LYS A 161 -12.47 8.86 0.69
C LYS A 161 -12.09 7.96 1.87
N LEU A 162 -12.26 6.64 1.75
CA LEU A 162 -11.83 5.69 2.78
C LEU A 162 -10.31 5.70 2.95
N SER A 163 -9.55 5.76 1.86
CA SER A 163 -8.08 5.85 1.91
C SER A 163 -7.62 7.13 2.63
N GLU A 164 -8.21 8.27 2.28
CA GLU A 164 -7.95 9.56 2.94
C GLU A 164 -8.25 9.51 4.44
N LEU A 165 -9.45 9.05 4.81
CA LEU A 165 -9.90 8.97 6.19
C LEU A 165 -9.06 7.99 7.02
N GLY A 166 -8.63 6.87 6.45
CA GLY A 166 -7.78 5.89 7.13
C GLY A 166 -6.40 6.46 7.48
N SER A 167 -5.79 7.20 6.56
CA SER A 167 -4.53 7.92 6.82
C SER A 167 -4.73 9.00 7.88
N GLN A 168 -5.77 9.81 7.73
CA GLN A 168 -6.08 10.88 8.67
C GLN A 168 -6.31 10.36 10.09
N PHE A 169 -7.07 9.28 10.25
CA PHE A 169 -7.28 8.64 11.55
C PHE A 169 -5.97 8.17 12.19
N SER A 170 -5.11 7.51 11.40
CA SER A 170 -3.82 7.00 11.88
C SER A 170 -2.91 8.14 12.36
N ASN A 171 -2.86 9.24 11.61
CA ASN A 171 -2.08 10.42 11.97
C ASN A 171 -2.63 11.12 13.21
N GLN A 172 -3.96 11.32 13.30
CA GLN A 172 -4.59 11.90 14.49
C GLN A 172 -4.37 11.05 15.74
N LEU A 173 -4.41 9.73 15.63
CA LEU A 173 -4.13 8.82 16.74
C LEU A 173 -2.67 8.92 17.22
N LEU A 174 -1.72 8.97 16.28
CA LEU A 174 -0.30 9.15 16.57
C LEU A 174 -0.06 10.49 17.28
N ASP A 175 -0.58 11.58 16.72
CA ASP A 175 -0.40 12.92 17.25
C ASP A 175 -1.03 13.06 18.65
N ALA A 176 -2.24 12.51 18.86
CA ALA A 176 -2.89 12.51 20.17
C ALA A 176 -2.09 11.73 21.23
N THR A 177 -1.52 10.58 20.84
CA THR A 177 -0.70 9.74 21.72
C THR A 177 0.60 10.45 22.10
N GLN A 178 1.24 11.15 21.15
CA GLN A 178 2.48 11.89 21.40
C GLN A 178 2.27 13.16 22.23
N ALA A 179 1.13 13.85 22.03
CA ALA A 179 0.79 15.09 22.72
C ALA A 179 0.41 14.87 24.19
N TRP A 180 -0.13 13.70 24.54
CA TRP A 180 -0.51 13.41 25.92
C TRP A 180 0.72 13.19 26.82
N THR A 181 0.75 13.90 27.94
CA THR A 181 1.74 13.69 29.00
C THR A 181 1.12 13.89 30.37
N LYS A 182 1.62 13.15 31.36
CA LYS A 182 1.33 13.38 32.77
C LYS A 182 2.65 13.57 33.52
N LEU A 183 2.95 14.82 33.89
CA LEU A 183 4.05 15.11 34.80
C LEU A 183 3.62 14.75 36.22
N VAL A 184 4.48 13.99 36.91
CA VAL A 184 4.33 13.64 38.32
C VAL A 184 5.57 14.19 39.02
N THR A 185 5.39 15.11 39.96
CA THR A 185 6.50 15.71 40.72
C THR A 185 6.59 15.21 42.15
N ASP A 186 5.53 14.56 42.62
CA ASP A 186 5.46 13.92 43.93
C ASP A 186 5.78 12.43 43.80
N GLU A 187 6.97 12.04 44.26
CA GLU A 187 7.42 10.64 44.19
C GLU A 187 6.47 9.69 44.95
N SER A 188 5.75 10.16 45.97
CA SER A 188 4.82 9.33 46.73
C SER A 188 3.66 8.82 45.86
N ALA A 189 3.28 9.56 44.81
CA ALA A 189 2.28 9.14 43.83
C ALA A 189 2.74 7.96 42.94
N LEU A 190 4.03 7.61 42.98
CA LEU A 190 4.63 6.49 42.25
C LEU A 190 4.74 5.21 43.10
N ALA A 191 4.13 5.19 44.29
CA ALA A 191 4.12 4.02 45.16
C ALA A 191 3.57 2.78 44.42
N GLY A 192 4.31 1.67 44.46
CA GLY A 192 3.96 0.42 43.78
C GLY A 192 4.62 0.22 42.41
N LEU A 193 5.27 1.24 41.84
CA LEU A 193 6.07 1.10 40.62
C LEU A 193 7.47 0.57 40.92
N THR A 194 8.05 -0.17 39.97
CA THR A 194 9.43 -0.66 40.05
C THR A 194 10.43 0.47 39.81
N ASP A 195 11.65 0.33 40.35
CA ASP A 195 12.71 1.33 40.15
C ASP A 195 13.05 1.53 38.66
N SER A 196 13.00 0.45 37.86
CA SER A 196 13.20 0.54 36.41
C SER A 196 12.12 1.39 35.73
N ALA A 197 10.86 1.29 36.16
CA ALA A 197 9.78 2.10 35.60
C ALA A 197 9.95 3.58 35.99
N LYS A 198 10.31 3.86 37.25
CA LYS A 198 10.63 5.22 37.71
C LYS A 198 11.78 5.85 36.93
N GLN A 199 12.85 5.09 36.67
CA GLN A 199 13.98 5.56 35.86
C GLN A 199 13.59 5.89 34.42
N GLN A 200 12.74 5.06 33.79
CA GLN A 200 12.22 5.34 32.45
C GLN A 200 11.33 6.59 32.42
N MET A 201 10.49 6.78 33.42
CA MET A 201 9.65 7.99 33.56
C MET A 201 10.48 9.25 33.73
N ALA A 202 11.50 9.23 34.60
CA ALA A 202 12.42 10.36 34.80
C ALA A 202 13.23 10.68 33.52
N ALA A 203 13.67 9.64 32.79
CA ALA A 203 14.34 9.84 31.50
C ALA A 203 13.41 10.46 30.45
N ALA A 204 12.13 10.06 30.43
CA ALA A 204 11.13 10.64 29.54
C ALA A 204 10.79 12.10 29.89
N ALA A 205 10.72 12.44 31.19
CA ALA A 205 10.55 13.82 31.65
C ALA A 205 11.73 14.70 31.20
N LYS A 206 12.96 14.23 31.44
CA LYS A 206 14.18 14.91 31.00
C LYS A 206 14.26 15.09 29.48
N ALA A 207 13.84 14.10 28.70
CA ALA A 207 13.80 14.19 27.23
C ALA A 207 12.79 15.24 26.71
N LYS A 208 11.85 15.68 27.56
CA LYS A 208 10.91 16.77 27.30
C LYS A 208 11.28 18.06 28.05
N ASP A 209 12.49 18.15 28.59
CA ASP A 209 13.00 19.28 29.39
C ASP A 209 12.11 19.60 30.62
N LEU A 210 11.50 18.57 31.23
CA LEU A 210 10.70 18.67 32.45
C LEU A 210 11.44 18.05 33.64
N GLU A 211 11.27 18.63 34.82
CA GLU A 211 11.72 18.04 36.10
C GLU A 211 10.54 17.35 36.81
N GLY A 212 10.66 16.03 37.02
CA GLY A 212 9.67 15.16 37.66
C GLY A 212 10.03 13.69 37.48
#